data_AF-I0WBR3-F1
#
_entry.id   AF-I0WBR3-F1
#
_cell.length_a   1.000
_cell.length_b   1.000
_cell.length_c   1.000
_cell.angle_alpha   90.00
_cell.angle_beta   90.00
_cell.angle_gamma   90.00
#
_symmetry.space_group_name_H-M   'P 1'
#
loop_
_entity.id
_entity.type
_entity.pdbx_description
1 polymer ?
#
loop_
_entity_poly.entity_id
_entity_poly.type
_entity_poly.pdbx_seq_one_letter_code
_entity_poly.pdbx_strand_id
1 'polypeptide(L)'
;MKLLVLSDYGSREYLKKKNPSESDILETMNSIDWNLFHQVVLSKNNYDWIEVGGNLKEDGLSVMYEKNNEQFVINKAPSSINQLTEILLSYFNNDGKFNKIYKFNGENNKSNSTYDAEKVLKNLIENERKASFEKNKTESYSAWEMILIFVFGPLKFFHRYDVVFSLRKENYLLKFKQRIKILTLGFISWFIVIYLTFNYYEQKRLQEIENIDISDWKKKHGYE
;
A
#
# COMPACT_ATOMS: atom_id res chain seq x y z
N MET A 1 15.11 -8.14 -8.52
CA MET A 1 14.48 -7.84 -9.82
C MET A 1 12.96 -7.84 -9.65
N LYS A 2 12.21 -7.09 -10.46
CA LYS A 2 10.74 -7.02 -10.40
C LYS A 2 10.16 -7.09 -11.82
N LEU A 3 9.12 -7.89 -12.02
CA LEU A 3 8.32 -7.93 -13.24
C LEU A 3 7.02 -7.16 -13.00
N LEU A 4 6.69 -6.27 -13.92
CA LEU A 4 5.53 -5.38 -13.85
C LEU A 4 4.79 -5.43 -15.19
N VAL A 5 3.46 -5.52 -15.15
CA VAL A 5 2.62 -5.38 -16.35
C VAL A 5 1.74 -4.15 -16.19
N LEU A 6 1.77 -3.30 -17.19
CA LEU A 6 0.93 -2.11 -17.31
C LEU A 6 0.00 -2.27 -18.53
N SER A 7 -1.18 -1.69 -18.42
CA SER A 7 -2.18 -1.63 -19.50
C SER A 7 -2.73 -0.21 -19.60
N ASP A 8 -3.46 0.06 -20.69
CA ASP A 8 -4.17 1.33 -20.88
C ASP A 8 -3.22 2.54 -20.80
N TYR A 9 -2.15 2.47 -21.60
CA TYR A 9 -1.08 3.49 -21.69
C TYR A 9 -0.42 3.82 -20.34
N GLY A 10 -0.23 2.80 -19.50
CA GLY A 10 0.45 2.95 -18.21
C GLY A 10 -0.47 3.39 -17.06
N SER A 11 -1.75 3.62 -17.32
CA SER A 11 -2.71 4.06 -16.30
C SER A 11 -3.15 2.95 -15.34
N ARG A 12 -2.96 1.67 -15.73
CA ARG A 12 -3.38 0.51 -14.93
C ARG A 12 -2.23 -0.49 -14.71
N GLU A 13 -1.83 -0.66 -13.45
CA GLU A 13 -0.92 -1.73 -12.99
C GLU A 13 -1.70 -3.04 -12.82
N TYR A 14 -1.39 -4.06 -13.63
CA TYR A 14 -2.10 -5.34 -13.64
C TYR A 14 -1.41 -6.41 -12.79
N LEU A 15 -0.08 -6.48 -12.85
CA LEU A 15 0.70 -7.51 -12.16
C LEU A 15 2.02 -6.94 -11.66
N LYS A 16 2.40 -7.28 -10.43
CA LYS A 16 3.71 -6.96 -9.86
C LYS A 16 4.30 -8.16 -9.12
N LYS A 17 5.31 -8.80 -9.71
CA LYS A 17 6.03 -9.93 -9.10
C LYS A 17 7.43 -9.51 -8.66
N LYS A 18 7.75 -9.72 -7.39
CA LYS A 18 9.11 -9.54 -6.85
C LYS A 18 9.89 -10.83 -7.07
N ASN A 19 11.12 -10.72 -7.55
CA ASN A 19 12.02 -11.84 -7.88
C ASN A 19 11.36 -12.86 -8.83
N PRO A 20 10.99 -12.44 -10.05
CA PRO A 20 10.41 -13.34 -11.05
C PRO A 20 11.42 -14.42 -11.47
N SER A 21 10.90 -15.58 -11.87
CA SER A 21 11.61 -16.64 -12.56
C SER A 21 11.41 -16.53 -14.08
N GLU A 22 12.15 -17.32 -14.85
CA GLU A 22 12.00 -17.40 -16.30
C GLU A 22 10.58 -17.83 -16.72
N SER A 23 10.03 -18.84 -16.02
CA SER A 23 8.66 -19.31 -16.24
C SER A 23 7.63 -18.22 -15.97
N ASP A 24 7.87 -17.33 -15.01
CA ASP A 24 6.96 -16.22 -14.72
C ASP A 24 6.88 -15.23 -15.89
N ILE A 25 8.00 -14.97 -16.56
CA ILE A 25 8.06 -14.11 -17.73
C ILE A 25 7.28 -14.76 -18.88
N LEU A 26 7.52 -16.05 -19.15
CA LEU A 26 6.83 -16.80 -20.19
C LEU A 26 5.31 -16.85 -19.96
N GLU A 27 4.87 -17.19 -18.75
CA GLU A 27 3.46 -17.22 -18.38
C GLU A 27 2.81 -15.83 -18.53
N THR A 28 3.50 -14.79 -18.05
CA THR A 28 3.02 -13.41 -18.16
C THR A 28 2.83 -12.99 -19.62
N MET A 29 3.84 -13.18 -20.47
CA MET A 29 3.79 -12.79 -21.88
C MET A 29 2.69 -13.53 -22.65
N ASN A 30 2.44 -14.80 -22.31
CA ASN A 30 1.39 -15.62 -22.94
C ASN A 30 -0.02 -15.26 -22.45
N SER A 31 -0.16 -14.71 -21.25
CA SER A 31 -1.46 -14.36 -20.65
C SER A 31 -2.06 -13.05 -21.15
N ILE A 32 -1.25 -12.19 -21.77
CA ILE A 32 -1.64 -10.84 -22.20
C ILE A 32 -2.37 -10.88 -23.55
N ASP A 33 -3.49 -10.15 -23.66
CA ASP A 33 -4.14 -9.89 -24.95
C ASP A 33 -3.43 -8.75 -25.69
N TRP A 34 -2.47 -9.11 -26.54
CA TRP A 34 -1.68 -8.17 -27.34
C TRP A 34 -2.44 -7.50 -28.49
N ASN A 35 -3.75 -7.75 -28.63
CA ASN A 35 -4.60 -6.90 -29.47
C ASN A 35 -4.90 -5.54 -28.80
N LEU A 36 -4.66 -5.42 -27.49
CA LEU A 36 -4.74 -4.19 -26.72
C LEU A 36 -3.34 -3.73 -26.32
N PHE A 37 -3.19 -2.43 -26.08
CA PHE A 37 -1.92 -1.85 -25.67
C PHE A 37 -1.51 -2.31 -24.27
N HIS A 38 -0.32 -2.91 -24.17
CA HIS A 38 0.28 -3.37 -22.93
C HIS A 38 1.76 -3.02 -22.87
N GLN A 39 2.30 -2.89 -21.66
CA GLN A 39 3.72 -2.77 -21.40
C GLN A 39 4.13 -3.79 -20.33
N VAL A 40 5.27 -4.44 -20.54
CA VAL A 40 5.86 -5.37 -19.61
C VAL A 40 7.26 -4.88 -19.26
N VAL A 41 7.46 -4.55 -17.99
CA VAL A 41 8.69 -3.96 -17.47
C VAL A 41 9.39 -4.94 -16.56
N LEU A 42 10.67 -5.20 -16.82
CA LEU A 42 11.54 -5.98 -15.97
C LEU A 42 12.64 -5.07 -15.41
N SER A 43 12.60 -4.81 -14.10
CA SER A 43 13.49 -3.87 -13.42
C SER A 43 14.44 -4.56 -12.43
N LYS A 44 15.73 -4.29 -12.55
CA LYS A 44 16.73 -4.68 -11.54
C LYS A 44 16.72 -3.68 -10.39
N ASN A 45 16.72 -2.40 -10.74
CA ASN A 45 16.60 -1.24 -9.85
C ASN A 45 15.95 -0.08 -10.62
N ASN A 46 15.98 1.14 -10.07
CA ASN A 46 15.33 2.30 -10.69
C ASN A 46 16.03 2.82 -11.95
N TYR A 47 17.28 2.41 -12.20
CA TYR A 47 18.16 2.91 -13.27
C TYR A 47 18.69 1.82 -14.19
N ASP A 48 18.17 0.60 -14.02
CA ASP A 48 18.48 -0.58 -14.84
C ASP A 48 17.20 -1.39 -14.98
N TRP A 49 16.53 -1.19 -16.10
CA TRP A 49 15.27 -1.84 -16.44
C TRP A 49 15.11 -1.96 -17.96
N ILE A 50 14.27 -2.91 -18.39
CA ILE A 50 13.82 -3.04 -19.78
C ILE A 50 12.30 -3.04 -19.80
N GLU A 51 11.75 -2.43 -20.83
CA GLU A 51 10.34 -2.40 -21.16
C GLU A 51 10.15 -2.94 -22.57
N VAL A 52 9.19 -3.86 -22.70
CA VAL A 52 8.63 -4.27 -23.99
C VAL A 52 7.16 -3.89 -24.00
N GLY A 53 6.63 -3.40 -25.11
CA GLY A 53 5.23 -2.98 -25.12
C GLY A 53 4.67 -2.71 -26.50
N GLY A 54 3.41 -2.27 -26.51
CA GLY A 54 2.65 -1.95 -27.71
C GLY A 54 1.44 -2.87 -27.93
N ASN A 55 1.01 -2.98 -29.18
CA ASN A 55 -0.02 -3.92 -29.63
C ASN A 55 0.18 -4.36 -31.08
N LEU A 56 -0.50 -5.43 -31.47
CA LEU A 56 -0.41 -6.03 -32.82
C LEU A 56 -1.32 -5.34 -33.86
N LYS A 57 -2.11 -4.34 -33.49
CA LYS A 57 -3.11 -3.70 -34.36
C LYS A 57 -2.67 -2.34 -34.89
N GLU A 58 -2.54 -1.37 -34.00
CA GLU A 58 -2.41 0.05 -34.33
C GLU A 58 -1.03 0.61 -33.98
N ASP A 59 -0.60 0.48 -32.72
CA ASP A 59 0.59 1.17 -32.21
C ASP A 59 1.91 0.47 -32.58
N GLY A 60 1.83 -0.80 -32.98
CA GLY A 60 3.01 -1.65 -33.21
C GLY A 60 3.69 -2.03 -31.89
N LEU A 61 4.84 -2.70 -32.00
CA LEU A 61 5.62 -3.17 -30.85
C LEU A 61 6.90 -2.35 -30.69
N SER A 62 7.33 -2.15 -29.45
CA SER A 62 8.56 -1.43 -29.14
C SER A 62 9.30 -2.05 -27.95
N VAL A 63 10.58 -1.70 -27.85
CA VAL A 63 11.42 -2.03 -26.71
C VAL A 63 12.25 -0.80 -26.36
N MET A 64 12.31 -0.52 -25.06
CA MET A 64 13.21 0.46 -24.48
C MET A 64 13.90 -0.15 -23.29
N TYR A 65 15.16 0.20 -23.05
CA TYR A 65 15.82 -0.13 -21.79
C TYR A 65 16.62 1.05 -21.27
N GLU A 66 16.76 1.10 -19.95
CA GLU A 66 17.64 2.04 -19.28
C GLU A 66 18.82 1.28 -18.67
N LYS A 67 20.02 1.85 -18.81
CA LYS A 67 21.22 1.36 -18.15
C LYS A 67 22.12 2.53 -17.82
N ASN A 68 22.53 2.66 -16.56
CA ASN A 68 23.41 3.74 -16.09
C ASN A 68 22.86 5.14 -16.42
N ASN A 69 21.54 5.35 -16.24
CA ASN A 69 20.82 6.59 -16.60
C ASN A 69 20.80 6.93 -18.09
N GLU A 70 21.25 6.03 -18.97
CA GLU A 70 21.11 6.17 -20.41
C GLU A 70 19.93 5.33 -20.89
N GLN A 71 19.05 5.95 -21.66
CA GLN A 71 17.90 5.29 -22.26
C GLN A 71 18.17 4.93 -23.71
N PHE A 72 17.78 3.72 -24.07
CA PHE A 72 18.04 3.11 -25.36
C PHE A 72 16.73 2.60 -25.94
N VAL A 73 16.40 3.07 -27.13
CA VAL A 73 15.18 2.66 -27.85
C VAL A 73 15.57 1.79 -29.04
N ILE A 74 14.82 0.72 -29.26
CA ILE A 74 15.09 -0.22 -30.37
C ILE A 74 14.95 0.48 -31.73
N ASN A 75 15.89 0.25 -32.64
CA ASN A 75 15.91 0.92 -33.96
C ASN A 75 14.85 0.37 -34.90
N LYS A 76 14.62 -0.95 -34.82
CA LYS A 76 13.62 -1.64 -35.62
C LYS A 76 12.64 -2.30 -34.68
N ALA A 77 11.38 -1.89 -34.77
CA ALA A 77 10.28 -2.47 -34.02
C ALA A 77 10.26 -4.00 -34.15
N PRO A 78 10.07 -4.73 -33.04
CA PRO A 78 9.80 -6.17 -33.08
C PRO A 78 8.54 -6.46 -33.90
N SER A 79 8.54 -7.60 -34.60
CA SER A 79 7.43 -8.02 -35.45
C SER A 79 6.53 -9.07 -34.81
N SER A 80 6.85 -9.51 -33.59
CA SER A 80 6.08 -10.55 -32.88
C SER A 80 6.28 -10.51 -31.37
N ILE A 81 5.33 -11.08 -30.64
CA ILE A 81 5.41 -11.25 -29.19
C ILE A 81 6.57 -12.18 -28.79
N ASN A 82 6.89 -13.18 -29.62
CA ASN A 82 8.05 -14.05 -29.39
C ASN A 82 9.36 -13.24 -29.33
N GLN A 83 9.53 -12.25 -30.22
CA GLN A 83 10.71 -11.39 -30.17
C GLN A 83 10.74 -10.53 -28.89
N LEU A 84 9.60 -10.01 -28.44
CA LEU A 84 9.54 -9.29 -27.14
C LEU A 84 9.94 -10.20 -25.98
N THR A 85 9.41 -11.43 -25.97
CA THR A 85 9.70 -12.43 -24.95
C THR A 85 11.17 -12.82 -24.95
N GLU A 86 11.77 -13.09 -26.12
CA GLU A 86 13.20 -13.38 -26.26
C GLU A 86 14.09 -12.25 -25.72
N ILE A 87 13.71 -11.00 -26.01
CA ILE A 87 14.41 -9.81 -25.52
C ILE A 87 14.34 -9.72 -23.99
N LEU A 88 13.15 -9.89 -23.40
CA LEU A 88 12.98 -9.91 -21.95
C LEU A 88 13.81 -11.02 -21.28
N LEU A 89 13.79 -12.23 -21.85
CA LEU A 89 14.54 -13.37 -21.33
C LEU A 89 16.06 -13.15 -21.41
N SER A 90 16.54 -12.59 -22.52
CA SER A 90 17.96 -12.24 -22.67
C SER A 90 18.38 -11.18 -21.65
N TYR A 91 17.55 -10.15 -21.39
CA TYR A 91 17.81 -9.16 -20.34
C TYR A 91 17.77 -9.78 -18.94
N PHE A 92 16.79 -10.65 -18.67
CA PHE A 92 16.65 -11.40 -17.41
C PHE A 92 17.90 -12.24 -17.10
N ASN A 93 18.38 -12.98 -18.09
CA ASN A 93 19.57 -13.82 -18.00
C ASN A 93 20.89 -13.03 -18.01
N ASN A 94 20.83 -11.71 -18.20
CA ASN A 94 21.98 -10.80 -18.25
C ASN A 94 23.04 -11.24 -19.28
N ASP A 95 22.61 -11.87 -20.39
CA ASP A 95 23.51 -12.47 -21.38
C ASP A 95 23.95 -11.49 -22.48
N GLY A 96 23.31 -10.32 -22.54
CA GLY A 96 23.61 -9.26 -23.51
C GLY A 96 23.44 -9.71 -24.95
N LYS A 97 22.59 -10.70 -25.24
CA LYS A 97 22.28 -11.09 -26.62
C LYS A 97 21.31 -10.11 -27.27
N PHE A 98 20.31 -9.63 -26.53
CA PHE A 98 19.29 -8.74 -27.07
C PHE A 98 19.90 -7.46 -27.67
N ASN A 99 20.88 -6.84 -27.01
CA ASN A 99 21.51 -5.60 -27.52
C ASN A 99 22.52 -5.82 -28.66
N LYS A 100 22.90 -7.08 -28.93
CA LYS A 100 23.75 -7.45 -30.07
C LYS A 100 22.91 -7.82 -31.29
N ILE A 101 21.83 -8.57 -31.05
CA ILE A 101 20.91 -9.03 -32.09
C ILE A 101 20.04 -7.87 -32.57
N TYR A 102 19.52 -7.07 -31.64
CA TYR A 102 18.71 -5.91 -31.92
C TYR A 102 19.54 -4.65 -31.71
N LYS A 103 19.52 -3.75 -32.69
CA LYS A 103 20.20 -2.46 -32.61
C LYS A 103 19.34 -1.50 -31.82
N PHE A 104 19.95 -0.78 -30.88
CA PHE A 104 19.30 0.28 -30.10
C PHE A 104 20.06 1.60 -30.30
N ASN A 105 19.31 2.70 -30.31
CA ASN A 105 19.83 4.05 -30.32
C ASN A 105 19.74 4.57 -28.90
N GLY A 106 20.88 5.00 -28.35
CA GLY A 106 20.90 5.72 -27.08
C GLY A 106 20.58 7.19 -27.32
N GLU A 107 19.68 7.76 -26.52
CA GLU A 107 19.75 9.20 -26.31
C GLU A 107 21.03 9.48 -25.53
N ASN A 108 22.06 10.00 -26.21
CA ASN A 108 23.15 10.70 -25.54
C ASN A 108 22.58 11.98 -24.94
N ASN A 109 21.80 11.86 -23.87
CA ASN A 109 21.70 12.93 -22.90
C ASN A 109 23.11 13.06 -22.33
N LYS A 110 23.94 13.90 -22.96
CA LYS A 110 25.02 14.58 -22.25
C LYS A 110 24.32 15.38 -21.16
N SER A 111 23.95 14.70 -20.07
CA SER A 111 23.60 15.34 -18.83
C SER A 111 24.84 16.16 -18.53
N ASN A 112 24.66 17.48 -18.50
CA ASN A 112 25.64 18.36 -17.90
C ASN A 112 26.16 17.68 -16.63
N SER A 113 27.48 17.57 -16.46
CA SER A 113 28.09 16.96 -15.27
C SER A 113 27.78 17.70 -13.96
N THR A 114 26.93 18.73 -14.04
CA THR A 114 26.33 19.48 -12.93
C THR A 114 24.90 19.05 -12.59
N TYR A 115 24.26 18.18 -13.40
CA TYR A 115 22.93 17.64 -13.11
C TYR A 115 23.04 16.42 -12.21
N ASP A 116 22.94 16.67 -10.91
CA ASP A 116 22.85 15.64 -9.90
C ASP A 116 21.39 15.15 -9.81
N ALA A 117 21.09 14.09 -10.57
CA ALA A 117 19.77 13.47 -10.61
C ALA A 117 19.31 12.98 -9.22
N GLU A 118 20.25 12.56 -8.36
CA GLU A 118 19.94 12.15 -7.00
C GLU A 118 19.48 13.34 -6.16
N LYS A 119 20.16 14.49 -6.29
CA LYS A 119 19.76 15.75 -5.64
C LYS A 119 18.43 16.27 -6.15
N VAL A 120 18.16 16.21 -7.45
CA VAL A 120 16.88 16.64 -8.03
C VAL A 120 15.76 15.72 -7.55
N LEU A 121 15.95 14.41 -7.59
CA LEU A 121 14.98 13.43 -7.10
C LEU A 121 14.73 13.61 -5.59
N LYS A 122 15.79 13.81 -4.80
CA LYS A 122 15.67 14.09 -3.37
C LYS A 122 14.88 15.37 -3.11
N ASN A 123 15.12 16.43 -3.86
CA ASN A 123 14.35 17.67 -3.76
C ASN A 123 12.89 17.49 -4.17
N LEU A 124 12.59 16.71 -5.21
CA LEU A 124 11.22 16.39 -5.63
C LEU A 124 10.48 15.60 -4.54
N ILE A 125 11.11 14.54 -4.02
CA ILE A 125 10.56 13.74 -2.91
C ILE A 125 10.35 14.62 -1.66
N GLU A 126 11.31 15.49 -1.33
CA GLU A 126 11.16 16.42 -0.20
C GLU A 126 10.02 17.42 -0.44
N ASN A 127 9.85 17.92 -1.65
CA ASN A 127 8.77 18.86 -1.99
C ASN A 127 7.40 18.18 -1.98
N GLU A 128 7.26 16.98 -2.52
CA GLU A 128 6.03 16.17 -2.42
C GLU A 128 5.72 15.80 -0.97
N ARG A 129 6.74 15.46 -0.18
CA ARG A 129 6.60 15.20 1.25
C ARG A 129 6.16 16.45 2.02
N LYS A 130 6.69 17.63 1.69
CA LYS A 130 6.25 18.91 2.26
C LYS A 130 4.81 19.23 1.85
N ALA A 131 4.46 19.06 0.58
CA ALA A 131 3.12 19.31 0.07
C ALA A 131 2.07 18.39 0.72
N SER A 132 2.39 17.09 0.86
CA SER A 132 1.54 16.14 1.58
C SER A 132 1.46 16.46 3.07
N PHE A 133 2.55 16.86 3.72
CA PHE A 133 2.52 17.30 5.12
C PHE A 133 1.67 18.56 5.35
N GLU A 134 1.71 19.53 4.43
CA GLU A 134 0.85 20.71 4.49
C GLU A 134 -0.62 20.35 4.28
N LYS A 135 -0.93 19.43 3.36
CA LYS A 135 -2.29 18.91 3.16
C LYS A 135 -2.80 18.14 4.39
N ASN A 136 -1.96 17.28 4.97
CA ASN A 136 -2.29 16.46 6.14
C ASN A 136 -2.64 17.30 7.38
N LYS A 137 -2.05 18.50 7.50
CA LYS A 137 -2.26 19.40 8.63
C LYS A 137 -3.71 19.82 8.80
N THR A 138 -4.43 20.01 7.69
CA THR A 138 -5.82 20.48 7.64
C THR A 138 -6.83 19.34 7.45
N GLU A 139 -6.35 18.12 7.26
CA GLU A 139 -7.23 16.96 7.11
C GLU A 139 -7.97 16.69 8.42
N SER A 140 -9.26 16.36 8.32
CA SER A 140 -10.13 16.08 9.47
C SER A 140 -10.77 14.71 9.32
N TYR A 141 -11.23 14.15 10.44
CA TYR A 141 -12.06 12.96 10.39
C TYR A 141 -13.43 13.26 9.79
N SER A 142 -13.94 12.32 9.00
CA SER A 142 -15.36 12.29 8.68
C SER A 142 -16.19 12.03 9.94
N ALA A 143 -17.46 12.46 9.93
CA ALA A 143 -18.37 12.22 11.05
C ALA A 143 -18.48 10.73 11.41
N TRP A 144 -18.47 9.85 10.39
CA TRP A 144 -18.54 8.40 10.60
C TRP A 144 -17.29 7.85 11.30
N GLU A 145 -16.09 8.27 10.88
CA GLU A 145 -14.85 7.89 11.57
C GLU A 145 -14.83 8.37 13.02
N MET A 146 -15.37 9.57 13.28
CA MET A 146 -15.49 10.08 14.65
C MET A 146 -16.39 9.19 15.52
N ILE A 147 -17.52 8.72 14.98
CA ILE A 147 -18.43 7.78 15.69
C ILE A 147 -17.70 6.48 16.02
N LEU A 148 -16.98 5.90 15.04
CA LEU A 148 -16.23 4.66 15.25
C LEU A 148 -15.13 4.83 16.31
N ILE A 149 -14.43 5.95 16.31
CA ILE A 149 -13.41 6.27 17.33
C ILE A 149 -14.08 6.46 18.70
N PHE A 150 -15.24 7.09 18.77
CA PHE A 150 -15.96 7.28 20.03
C PHE A 150 -16.36 5.94 20.65
N VAL A 151 -16.98 5.05 19.88
CA VAL A 151 -17.51 3.77 20.37
C VAL A 151 -16.38 2.77 20.65
N PHE A 152 -15.44 2.60 19.73
CA PHE A 152 -14.42 1.53 19.81
C PHE A 152 -13.04 2.02 20.24
N GLY A 153 -12.81 3.33 20.26
CA GLY A 153 -11.51 3.91 20.58
C GLY A 153 -11.01 3.55 21.98
N PRO A 154 -11.83 3.63 23.04
CA PRO A 154 -11.41 3.22 24.38
C PRO A 154 -10.89 1.78 24.45
N LEU A 155 -11.59 0.84 23.82
CA LEU A 155 -11.16 -0.58 23.76
C LEU A 155 -9.87 -0.76 22.95
N LYS A 156 -9.75 -0.09 21.80
CA LYS A 156 -8.56 -0.15 20.95
C LYS A 156 -7.34 0.50 21.59
N PHE A 157 -7.53 1.54 22.40
CA PHE A 157 -6.46 2.25 23.10
C PHE A 157 -5.65 1.32 24.00
N PHE A 158 -6.31 0.44 24.74
CA PHE A 158 -5.62 -0.52 25.62
C PHE A 158 -4.81 -1.58 24.87
N HIS A 159 -5.17 -1.88 23.61
CA HIS A 159 -4.44 -2.86 22.79
C HIS A 159 -3.27 -2.24 22.01
N ARG A 160 -3.45 -1.03 21.47
CA ARG A 160 -2.46 -0.35 20.60
C ARG A 160 -2.45 1.16 20.82
N TYR A 161 -1.81 1.59 21.91
CA TYR A 161 -1.72 3.01 22.25
C TYR A 161 -0.78 3.80 21.30
N ASP A 162 0.20 3.13 20.70
CA ASP A 162 1.18 3.71 19.76
C ASP A 162 0.50 4.26 18.49
N VAL A 163 -0.54 3.58 18.01
CA VAL A 163 -1.34 3.98 16.84
C VAL A 163 -2.05 5.32 17.06
N VAL A 164 -2.31 5.71 18.31
CA VAL A 164 -2.93 7.00 18.62
C VAL A 164 -1.98 8.16 18.27
N PHE A 165 -0.69 7.97 18.56
CA PHE A 165 0.35 8.98 18.37
C PHE A 165 1.01 8.94 16.98
N SER A 166 0.72 7.94 16.15
CA SER A 166 1.26 7.85 14.78
C SER A 166 0.92 9.07 13.91
N LEU A 167 -0.29 9.63 14.08
CA LEU A 167 -0.75 10.83 13.37
C LEU A 167 0.16 12.05 13.58
N ARG A 168 0.79 12.16 14.76
CA ARG A 168 1.71 13.26 15.06
C ARG A 168 3.01 13.14 14.24
N LYS A 169 3.44 11.91 13.92
CA LYS A 169 4.63 11.64 13.10
C LYS A 169 4.41 11.98 11.62
N GLU A 170 3.16 12.01 11.17
CA GLU A 170 2.76 12.23 9.77
C GLU A 170 2.15 13.63 9.52
N ASN A 171 2.33 14.55 10.48
CA ASN A 171 1.83 15.93 10.47
C ASN A 171 0.30 16.11 10.45
N TYR A 172 -0.48 15.09 10.83
CA TYR A 172 -1.94 15.17 10.95
C TYR A 172 -2.40 15.87 12.23
N LEU A 173 -2.04 17.15 12.40
CA LEU A 173 -2.29 17.89 13.64
C LEU A 173 -3.78 18.04 13.97
N LEU A 174 -4.63 18.30 12.97
CA LEU A 174 -6.07 18.47 13.18
C LEU A 174 -6.74 17.14 13.57
N LYS A 175 -6.53 16.07 12.79
CA LYS A 175 -7.02 14.72 13.15
C LYS A 175 -6.51 14.28 14.52
N PHE A 176 -5.25 14.55 14.87
CA PHE A 176 -4.72 14.21 16.18
C PHE A 176 -5.50 14.89 17.30
N LYS A 177 -5.73 16.21 17.21
CA LYS A 177 -6.55 16.95 18.18
C LYS A 177 -7.98 16.40 18.28
N GLN A 178 -8.61 16.10 17.14
CA GLN A 178 -9.96 15.52 17.10
C GLN A 178 -9.98 14.14 17.78
N ARG A 179 -9.03 13.27 17.46
CA ARG A 179 -8.91 11.93 18.04
C ARG A 179 -8.78 11.98 19.56
N ILE A 180 -7.93 12.86 20.09
CA ILE A 180 -7.77 12.99 21.55
C ILE A 180 -9.09 13.44 22.21
N LYS A 181 -9.76 14.46 21.67
CA LYS A 181 -11.06 14.93 22.20
C LYS A 181 -12.11 13.81 22.21
N ILE A 182 -12.23 13.09 21.09
CA ILE A 182 -13.23 12.02 20.93
C ILE A 182 -12.90 10.82 21.83
N LEU A 183 -11.62 10.44 21.92
CA LEU A 183 -11.19 9.37 22.82
C LEU A 183 -11.51 9.71 24.27
N THR A 184 -11.19 10.92 24.74
CA THR A 184 -11.52 11.36 26.10
C THR A 184 -13.03 11.28 26.38
N LEU A 185 -13.87 11.77 25.46
CA LEU A 185 -15.32 11.66 25.58
C LEU A 185 -15.79 10.20 25.58
N GLY A 186 -15.22 9.37 24.72
CA GLY A 186 -15.50 7.93 24.66
C GLY A 186 -15.15 7.23 25.97
N PHE A 187 -14.00 7.53 26.57
CA PHE A 187 -13.60 6.98 27.87
C PHE A 187 -14.58 7.36 28.99
N ILE A 188 -15.01 8.63 29.05
CA ILE A 188 -16.01 9.08 30.02
C ILE A 188 -17.32 8.32 29.83
N SER A 189 -17.78 8.19 28.58
CA SER A 189 -19.02 7.47 28.26
C SER A 189 -18.95 6.00 28.64
N TRP A 190 -17.86 5.31 28.30
CA TRP A 190 -17.63 3.93 28.70
C TRP A 190 -17.57 3.76 30.22
N PHE A 191 -16.91 4.67 30.93
CA PHE A 191 -16.87 4.64 32.38
C PHE A 191 -18.26 4.73 33.01
N ILE A 192 -19.09 5.66 32.52
CA ILE A 192 -20.49 5.79 32.98
C ILE A 192 -21.27 4.51 32.70
N VAL A 193 -21.17 3.95 31.49
CA VAL A 193 -21.86 2.71 31.12
C VAL A 193 -21.44 1.55 32.02
N ILE A 194 -20.13 1.37 32.23
CA ILE A 194 -19.60 0.32 33.12
C ILE A 194 -20.10 0.52 34.55
N TYR A 195 -20.05 1.75 35.06
CA TYR A 195 -20.50 2.08 36.41
C TYR A 195 -21.99 1.79 36.62
N LEU A 196 -22.84 2.24 35.70
CA LEU A 196 -24.29 1.98 35.76
C LEU A 196 -24.58 0.48 35.66
N THR A 197 -23.90 -0.21 34.75
CA THR A 197 -24.06 -1.67 34.55
C THR A 197 -23.67 -2.43 35.81
N PHE A 198 -22.51 -2.10 36.41
CA PHE A 198 -22.04 -2.72 37.64
C PHE A 198 -23.03 -2.52 38.79
N ASN A 199 -23.49 -1.29 39.01
CA ASN A 199 -24.47 -0.99 40.06
C ASN A 199 -25.81 -1.70 39.86
N TYR A 200 -26.28 -1.79 38.61
CA TYR A 200 -27.50 -2.52 38.30
C TYR A 200 -27.38 -4.01 38.65
N TYR A 201 -26.26 -4.65 38.29
CA TYR A 201 -26.01 -6.06 38.61
C TYR A 201 -25.81 -6.29 40.11
N GLU A 202 -25.13 -5.40 40.82
CA GLU A 202 -24.99 -5.46 42.28
C GLU A 202 -26.36 -5.40 42.97
N GLN A 203 -27.22 -4.44 42.58
CA GLN A 203 -28.58 -4.31 43.13
C GLN A 203 -29.41 -5.56 42.85
N LYS A 204 -29.38 -6.06 41.62
CA LYS A 204 -30.08 -7.29 41.25
C LYS A 204 -29.60 -8.49 42.08
N ARG A 205 -28.28 -8.64 42.28
CA ARG A 205 -27.71 -9.70 43.11
C ARG A 205 -28.16 -9.60 44.57
N LEU A 206 -28.21 -8.40 45.14
CA LEU A 206 -28.67 -8.19 46.51
C LEU A 206 -30.17 -8.52 46.67
N GLN A 207 -31.00 -8.13 45.71
CA GLN A 207 -32.42 -8.51 45.69
C GLN A 207 -32.61 -10.02 45.56
N GLU A 208 -31.80 -10.68 44.72
CA GLU A 208 -31.81 -12.15 44.63
C GLU A 208 -31.46 -12.77 45.98
N ILE A 209 -30.42 -12.29 46.68
CA ILE A 209 -30.04 -12.79 48.02
C ILE A 209 -31.15 -12.58 49.05
N GLU A 210 -31.80 -11.41 49.07
CA GLU A 210 -32.88 -11.09 50.02
C GLU A 210 -34.12 -11.97 49.80
N ASN A 211 -34.41 -12.33 48.55
CA ASN A 211 -35.54 -13.18 48.19
C ASN A 211 -35.26 -14.69 48.34
N ILE A 212 -34.04 -15.11 48.70
CA ILE A 212 -33.74 -16.53 48.96
C ILE A 212 -34.40 -16.92 50.28
N ASP A 213 -35.38 -17.81 50.19
CA ASP A 213 -35.94 -18.46 51.38
C ASP A 213 -34.94 -19.48 51.95
N ILE A 214 -34.49 -19.23 53.19
CA ILE A 214 -33.56 -20.08 53.95
C ILE A 214 -34.25 -20.85 55.08
N SER A 215 -35.58 -20.85 55.14
CA SER A 215 -36.34 -21.48 56.24
C SER A 215 -36.04 -22.98 56.35
N ASP A 216 -36.03 -23.71 55.24
CA ASP A 216 -35.69 -25.14 55.21
C ASP A 216 -34.26 -25.43 55.71
N TRP A 217 -33.32 -24.55 55.38
CA TRP A 217 -31.94 -24.67 55.85
C TRP A 217 -31.82 -24.43 57.35
N LYS A 218 -32.50 -23.39 57.88
CA LYS A 218 -32.54 -23.07 59.31
C LYS A 218 -33.12 -24.21 60.13
N LYS A 219 -34.25 -24.76 59.68
CA LYS A 219 -34.91 -25.92 60.31
C LYS A 219 -33.99 -27.14 60.37
N LYS A 220 -33.23 -27.41 59.31
CA LYS A 220 -32.29 -28.54 59.25
C LYS A 220 -31.10 -28.41 60.23
N HIS A 221 -30.73 -27.20 60.61
CA HIS A 221 -29.54 -26.93 61.43
C HIS A 221 -29.88 -26.46 62.85
N GLY A 222 -31.16 -26.45 63.25
CA GLY A 222 -31.60 -26.14 64.61
C GLY A 222 -31.46 -24.67 65.00
N TYR A 223 -31.53 -23.76 64.01
CA TYR A 223 -31.57 -22.31 64.24
C TYR A 223 -33.01 -21.75 64.35
N GLU A 224 -34.00 -22.64 64.36
CA GLU A 224 -35.45 -22.40 64.57
C GLU A 224 -35.98 -23.28 65.71
#